data_AF-A0A9E3ZU78-F1
#
_entry.id   AF-A0A9E3ZU78-F1
#
_cell.length_a   1.000
_cell.length_b   1.000
_cell.length_c   1.000
_cell.angle_alpha   90.00
_cell.angle_beta   90.00
_cell.angle_gamma   90.00
#
_symmetry.space_group_name_H-M   'P 1'
#
loop_
_entity.id
_entity.type
_entity.pdbx_description
1 polymer ?
#
loop_
_entity_poly.entity_id
_entity_poly.type
_entity_poly.pdbx_seq_one_letter_code
_entity_poly.pdbx_strand_id
1 'polypeptide(L)' 'MKIIAVVNDNTGVICDVLKGYEHEFLSWNIVDDISVISQFGELGEDILVKIKWGNFSKLVDSRKYSFIYEEEEE' A
#
# COMPACT_ATOMS: atom_id res chain seq x y z
N MET A 1 10.30 -7.39 -2.43
CA MET A 1 8.89 -7.15 -2.05
C MET A 1 8.53 -5.71 -2.26
N LYS A 2 7.62 -5.46 -3.21
CA LYS A 2 7.12 -4.14 -3.58
C LYS A 2 5.65 -4.05 -3.21
N ILE A 3 5.24 -3.02 -2.46
CA ILE A 3 3.82 -2.82 -2.13
C ILE A 3 3.10 -2.31 -3.38
N ILE A 4 2.04 -3.01 -3.78
CA ILE A 4 1.27 -2.68 -4.99
C ILE A 4 -0.15 -2.20 -4.68
N ALA A 5 -0.69 -2.50 -3.50
CA ALA A 5 -1.99 -2.01 -3.08
C ALA A 5 -2.13 -1.91 -1.56
N VAL A 6 -3.08 -1.09 -1.13
CA VAL A 6 -3.38 -0.82 0.29
C VAL A 6 -4.84 -1.12 0.58
N VAL A 7 -5.09 -1.88 1.65
CA VAL A 7 -6.42 -2.31 2.10
C VAL A 7 -6.75 -1.59 3.39
N ASN A 8 -7.94 -1.00 3.49
CA ASN A 8 -8.44 -0.45 4.74
C ASN A 8 -9.11 -1.55 5.57
N ASP A 9 -8.50 -1.94 6.69
CA ASP A 9 -8.92 -3.09 7.48
C ASP A 9 -10.31 -2.95 8.10
N ASN A 10 -10.77 -1.71 8.33
CA ASN A 10 -12.12 -1.49 8.85
C ASN A 10 -13.21 -1.81 7.82
N THR A 11 -12.87 -1.75 6.53
CA THR A 11 -13.83 -1.90 5.43
C THR A 11 -13.56 -3.11 4.54
N GLY A 12 -12.34 -3.65 4.58
CA GLY A 12 -11.86 -4.68 3.64
C GLY A 12 -11.66 -4.18 2.21
N VAL A 13 -11.79 -2.88 1.96
CA VAL A 13 -11.72 -2.30 0.61
C VAL A 13 -10.28 -1.94 0.27
N ILE A 14 -9.87 -2.26 -0.97
CA ILE A 14 -8.63 -1.78 -1.57
C ILE A 14 -8.79 -0.28 -1.87
N CYS A 15 -8.14 0.58 -1.08
CA CYS A 15 -8.32 2.02 -1.16
C CYS A 15 -7.36 2.70 -2.13
N ASP A 16 -6.17 2.14 -2.33
CA ASP A 16 -5.13 2.67 -3.22
C ASP A 16 -4.42 1.54 -3.96
N VAL A 17 -4.22 1.72 -5.27
CA VAL A 17 -3.49 0.78 -6.14
C VAL A 17 -2.39 1.53 -6.87
N LEU A 18 -1.19 0.96 -6.84
CA LEU A 18 -0.03 1.50 -7.53
C LEU A 18 -0.28 1.50 -9.04
N LYS A 19 0.08 2.62 -9.68
CA LYS A 19 -0.03 2.77 -11.13
C LYS A 19 0.69 1.63 -11.86
N GLY A 20 0.00 1.02 -12.82
CA GLY A 20 0.41 -0.21 -13.51
C GLY A 20 -0.33 -1.47 -13.06
N TYR A 21 -0.92 -1.48 -11.85
CA TYR A 21 -1.65 -2.63 -11.28
C TYR A 21 -3.17 -2.44 -11.28
N GLU A 22 -3.69 -1.42 -11.96
CA GLU A 22 -5.12 -1.05 -11.95
C GLU A 22 -6.02 -2.14 -12.56
N HIS A 23 -5.44 -3.01 -13.36
CA HIS A 23 -6.14 -4.11 -14.01
C HIS A 23 -6.32 -5.33 -13.10
N GLU A 24 -5.53 -5.43 -12.02
CA GLU A 24 -5.58 -6.55 -11.07
C GLU A 24 -6.56 -6.28 -9.92
N PHE A 25 -6.77 -5.01 -9.57
CA PHE A 25 -7.52 -4.62 -8.38
C PHE A 25 -8.52 -3.50 -8.67
N LEU A 26 -9.76 -3.68 -8.21
CA LEU A 26 -10.74 -2.60 -8.14
C LEU A 26 -10.43 -1.72 -6.93
N SER A 27 -10.04 -0.47 -7.17
CA SER A 27 -9.76 0.50 -6.10
C SER A 27 -10.38 1.86 -6.36
N TRP A 28 -10.44 2.66 -5.31
CA TRP A 28 -10.93 4.04 -5.40
C TRP A 28 -9.88 5.00 -5.97
N ASN A 29 -8.60 4.73 -5.75
CA ASN A 29 -7.52 5.64 -6.12
C ASN A 29 -6.38 4.90 -6.80
N ILE A 30 -5.92 5.46 -7.91
CA ILE A 30 -4.66 5.06 -8.54
C ILE A 30 -3.57 6.04 -8.08
N VAL A 31 -2.47 5.51 -7.58
CA VAL A 31 -1.40 6.28 -6.93
C VAL A 31 -0.08 6.11 -7.68
N ASP A 32 0.73 7.17 -7.70
CA ASP A 32 1.99 7.20 -8.44
C ASP A 32 3.10 6.38 -7.76
N ASP A 33 3.07 6.29 -6.43
CA ASP A 33 4.10 5.63 -5.63
C ASP A 33 3.55 5.16 -4.26
N ILE A 34 4.06 4.01 -3.81
CA ILE A 34 3.81 3.45 -2.47
C ILE A 34 5.16 3.01 -1.89
N SER A 35 5.65 3.75 -0.90
CA SER A 35 7.00 3.55 -0.35
C SER A 35 6.95 3.32 1.16
N VAL A 36 7.69 2.34 1.67
CA VAL A 36 7.90 2.16 3.11
C VAL A 36 8.83 3.26 3.63
N ILE A 37 8.37 4.03 4.61
CA ILE A 37 9.22 5.03 5.30
C ILE A 37 9.98 4.37 6.45
N SER A 38 9.30 3.56 7.24
CA SER A 38 9.87 2.87 8.39
C SER A 38 9.13 1.58 8.67
N GLN A 39 9.82 0.64 9.28
CA GLN A 39 9.25 -0.61 9.77
C GLN A 39 9.91 -0.94 11.10
N PHE A 40 9.10 -1.32 12.08
CA PHE A 40 9.56 -1.73 13.40
C PHE A 40 9.00 -3.13 13.69
N GLY A 41 9.87 -4.06 14.12
CA GLY A 41 9.45 -5.45 14.37
C GLY A 41 9.62 -6.34 13.14
N GLU A 42 8.82 -7.41 13.08
CA GLU A 42 8.87 -8.38 11.98
C GLU A 42 8.25 -7.85 10.68
N LEU A 43 8.35 -8.64 9.61
CA LEU A 43 7.79 -8.27 8.31
C LEU A 43 6.26 -8.17 8.39
N GLY A 44 5.73 -6.97 8.12
CA GLY A 44 4.32 -6.66 8.27
C GLY A 44 3.96 -5.92 9.57
N GLU A 45 4.85 -5.91 10.57
CA GLU A 45 4.61 -5.24 11.84
C GLU A 45 4.99 -3.75 11.81
N ASP A 46 4.16 -2.92 12.45
CA ASP A 46 4.33 -1.47 12.64
C ASP A 46 5.01 -0.75 11.44
N ILE A 47 4.53 -1.01 10.22
CA ILE A 47 5.03 -0.40 8.99
C ILE A 47 4.36 0.97 8.84
N LEU A 48 5.15 2.01 8.56
CA LEU A 48 4.68 3.31 8.11
C LEU A 48 4.92 3.44 6.60
N VAL A 49 3.84 3.59 5.83
CA VAL A 49 3.87 3.68 4.38
C VAL A 49 3.44 5.06 3.92
N LYS A 50 4.16 5.59 2.94
CA LYS A 50 3.79 6.82 2.22
C LYS A 50 3.19 6.46 0.88
N ILE A 51 2.02 7.01 0.63
CA ILE A 51 1.29 6.87 -0.63
C ILE A 51 1.27 8.24 -1.29
N LYS A 52 1.63 8.33 -2.58
CA LYS A 52 1.75 9.59 -3.32
C LYS A 52 0.86 9.62 -4.56
N TRP A 53 0.21 10.75 -4.82
CA TRP A 53 -0.53 11.02 -6.05
C TRP A 53 -0.36 12.50 -6.44
N GLY A 54 0.23 12.75 -7.59
CA GLY A 54 0.63 14.08 -8.04
C GLY A 54 1.51 14.80 -7.02
N ASN A 55 1.01 15.94 -6.53
CA ASN A 55 1.68 16.78 -5.54
C ASN A 55 1.27 16.47 -4.09
N PHE A 56 0.44 15.45 -3.88
CA PHE A 56 -0.09 15.09 -2.56
C PHE A 56 0.48 13.76 -2.08
N SER A 57 0.50 13.58 -0.76
CA SER A 57 0.81 12.30 -0.14
C SER A 57 0.06 12.12 1.17
N LYS A 58 -0.25 10.87 1.52
CA LYS A 58 -0.71 10.48 2.86
C LYS A 58 0.25 9.45 3.47
N LEU A 59 0.21 9.39 4.79
CA LEU A 59 0.88 8.37 5.58
C LEU A 59 -0.18 7.43 6.15
N VAL A 60 0.07 6.13 6.05
CA VAL A 60 -0.75 5.07 6.64
C VAL A 60 0.14 4.08 7.36
N ASP A 61 -0.41 3.38 8.34
CA ASP A 61 0.32 2.38 9.11
C ASP A 61 -0.39 1.03 9.15
N SER A 62 0.37 -0.03 9.48
CA SER A 62 -0.13 -1.40 9.53
C SER A 62 -1.11 -1.70 10.68
N ARG A 63 -1.45 -0.72 11.52
CA ARG A 63 -2.44 -0.91 12.59
C ARG A 63 -3.87 -0.73 12.11
N LYS A 64 -4.05 -0.10 10.95
CA LYS A 64 -5.36 0.17 10.34
C LYS A 64 -5.43 -0.24 8.86
N TYR A 65 -4.31 -0.63 8.29
CA TYR A 65 -4.21 -0.98 6.88
C TYR A 65 -3.37 -2.23 6.68
N SER A 66 -3.81 -3.08 5.77
CA SER A 66 -3.03 -4.19 5.23
C SER A 66 -2.42 -3.80 3.89
N PHE A 67 -1.31 -4.44 3.52
CA PHE A 67 -0.57 -4.16 2.29
C PHE A 67 -0.49 -5.41 1.41
N ILE A 68 -0.73 -5.27 0.11
CA ILE A 68 -0.53 -6.31 -0.89
C ILE A 68 0.84 -6.09 -1.52
N TYR A 69 1.62 -7.17 -1.65
CA TYR A 69 2.97 -7.13 -2.20
C TYR A 69 3.05 -7.94 -3.48
N GLU A 70 3.87 -7.48 -4.41
CA GLU A 70 4.40 -8.31 -5.48
C GLU A 70 5.47 -9.22 -4.89
N GLU A 71 5.21 -10.53 -4.94
CA GLU A 71 6.20 -11.57 -4.65
C GLU A 71 7.13 -11.67 -5.86
N GLU A 72 8.44 -11.55 -5.64
CA GLU A 72 9.41 -11.90 -6.67
C GLU A 72 9.57 -13.43 -6.61
N GLU A 73 9.29 -14.14 -7.71
CA GLU A 73 9.58 -15.58 -7.82
C GLU A 73 11.09 -15.80 -7.60
N GLU A 74 11.45 -16.66 -6.64
CA GLU A 74 12.83 -17.17 -6.44
C GLU A 74 13.31 -18.05 -7.60
#